data_AF-A0A4D6XZ58-F1
#
_entry.id   AF-A0A4D6XZ58-F1
#
_cell.length_a   1.000
_cell.length_b   1.000
_cell.length_c   1.000
_cell.angle_alpha   90.00
_cell.angle_beta   90.00
_cell.angle_gamma   90.00
#
_symmetry.space_group_name_H-M   'P 1'
#
loop_
_entity.id
_entity.type
_entity.pdbx_description
1 polymer ?
#
loop_
_entity_poly.entity_id
_entity_poly.type
_entity_poly.pdbx_seq_one_letter_code
_entity_poly.pdbx_strand_id
1 'polypeptide(L)' 'MNNNIPVITIDGPSGVGKSTLCNIIADKLNWCILESGVIYRLLAIMILQRNTPIIEDHIITLTKNFNFSLFKKKINLLN' A
#
# COMPACT_ATOMS: atom_id res chain seq x y z
N MET A 1 -9.66 -21.83 19.98
CA MET A 1 -8.68 -21.75 18.88
C MET A 1 -8.03 -20.39 18.96
N ASN A 2 -6.70 -20.29 19.02
CA ASN A 2 -6.00 -19.00 18.97
C ASN A 2 -6.10 -18.46 17.54
N ASN A 3 -6.99 -17.48 17.32
CA ASN A 3 -7.19 -16.80 16.04
C ASN A 3 -6.10 -15.74 15.75
N ASN A 4 -4.88 -15.92 16.25
CA ASN A 4 -3.80 -14.99 15.94
C ASN A 4 -3.28 -15.29 14.54
N ILE A 5 -3.71 -14.48 13.58
CA ILE A 5 -3.15 -14.48 12.23
C ILE A 5 -1.70 -13.98 12.36
N PRO A 6 -0.69 -14.77 11.98
CA PRO A 6 0.70 -14.37 12.12
C PRO A 6 1.03 -13.23 11.14
N VAL A 7 1.89 -12.31 11.59
CA VAL A 7 2.29 -11.11 10.82
C VAL A 7 3.81 -11.00 10.81
N ILE A 8 4.38 -10.72 9.64
CA ILE A 8 5.80 -10.42 9.44
C ILE A 8 5.91 -8.97 8.95
N THR A 9 6.74 -8.16 9.61
CA THR A 9 7.07 -6.80 9.17
C THR A 9 8.44 -6.78 8.51
N ILE A 10 8.62 -5.97 7.47
CA ILE A 10 9.88 -5.83 6.73
C ILE A 10 10.20 -4.34 6.62
N ASP A 11 11.12 -3.88 7.47
CA ASP A 11 11.51 -2.47 7.58
C ASP A 11 12.96 -2.24 7.11
N GLY A 12 13.25 -1.00 6.71
CA GLY A 12 14.58 -0.59 6.25
C GLY A 12 14.55 0.57 5.25
N PRO A 13 15.71 1.14 4.86
CA PRO A 13 15.79 2.31 4.01
C PRO A 13 15.30 2.06 2.58
N SER A 14 15.05 3.11 1.81
CA SER A 14 14.63 2.98 0.42
C SER A 14 15.70 2.30 -0.43
N GLY A 15 15.29 1.56 -1.47
CA GLY A 15 16.22 0.94 -2.44
C GLY A 15 16.88 -0.38 -2.02
N VAL A 16 16.74 -0.84 -0.76
CA VAL A 16 17.39 -2.09 -0.29
C VAL A 16 16.67 -3.39 -0.69
N GLY A 17 15.64 -3.33 -1.54
CA GLY A 17 14.94 -4.53 -2.03
C GLY A 17 13.86 -5.11 -1.13
N LYS A 18 13.31 -4.33 -0.17
CA LYS A 18 12.27 -4.81 0.77
C LYS A 18 11.03 -5.39 0.08
N SER A 19 10.50 -4.72 -0.94
CA SER A 19 9.35 -5.22 -1.70
C SER A 19 9.65 -6.55 -2.38
N THR A 20 10.85 -6.68 -2.97
CA THR A 20 11.32 -7.94 -3.58
C THR A 20 11.38 -9.06 -2.54
N LEU A 21 11.96 -8.79 -1.36
CA LEU A 21 12.01 -9.77 -0.27
C LEU A 21 10.61 -10.14 0.23
N CYS A 22 9.70 -9.16 0.35
CA CYS A 22 8.32 -9.37 0.79
C CYS A 22 7.56 -10.29 -0.17
N ASN A 23 7.68 -10.07 -1.48
CA ASN A 23 7.09 -10.93 -2.51
C ASN A 23 7.63 -12.36 -2.39
N ILE A 24 8.95 -12.55 -2.27
CA ILE A 24 9.56 -13.88 -2.15
C ILE A 24 9.06 -14.61 -0.89
N ILE A 25 8.94 -13.92 0.25
CA ILE A 25 8.45 -14.52 1.50
C ILE A 25 6.97 -14.90 1.36
N ALA A 26 6.15 -14.00 0.82
CA ALA A 26 4.73 -14.25 0.65
C ALA A 26 4.43 -15.39 -0.32
N ASP A 27 5.16 -15.48 -1.44
CA ASP A 27 5.05 -16.59 -2.39
C ASP A 27 5.41 -17.93 -1.73
N LYS A 28 6.48 -17.94 -0.92
CA LYS A 28 6.91 -19.16 -0.19
C LYS A 28 5.93 -19.60 0.88
N LEU A 29 5.27 -18.66 1.55
CA LEU A 29 4.34 -18.94 2.65
C LEU A 29 2.88 -19.06 2.19
N ASN A 30 2.58 -18.71 0.92
CA ASN A 30 1.24 -18.48 0.40
C ASN A 30 0.45 -17.47 1.25
N TRP A 31 1.10 -16.35 1.61
CA TRP A 31 0.55 -15.30 2.47
C TRP A 31 0.15 -14.06 1.67
N CYS A 32 -0.76 -13.27 2.24
CA CYS A 32 -1.10 -11.96 1.71
C CYS A 32 0.03 -10.95 1.95
N ILE A 33 0.15 -9.98 1.03
CA ILE A 33 1.12 -8.87 1.12
C ILE A 33 0.37 -7.56 1.39
N LEU A 34 0.95 -6.72 2.24
CA LEU A 34 0.53 -5.33 2.44
C LEU A 34 1.72 -4.39 2.25
N GLU A 35 1.76 -3.67 1.13
CA GLU A 35 2.82 -2.69 0.84
C GLU A 35 2.42 -1.27 1.25
N SER A 36 2.79 -0.85 2.47
CA SER A 36 2.48 0.48 3.01
C SER A 36 2.89 1.63 2.08
N GLY A 37 4.05 1.52 1.42
CA GLY A 37 4.55 2.56 0.50
C GLY A 37 3.64 2.80 -0.71
N VAL A 38 2.92 1.78 -1.19
CA VAL A 38 1.93 1.95 -2.27
C VAL A 38 0.74 2.78 -1.77
N ILE A 39 0.28 2.54 -0.53
CA ILE A 39 -0.82 3.29 0.10
C ILE A 39 -0.50 4.78 0.14
N TYR A 40 0.68 5.14 0.65
CA TYR A 40 1.10 6.55 0.75
C TYR A 40 1.24 7.21 -0.62
N ARG A 41 1.79 6.52 -1.63
CA ARG A 41 1.91 7.06 -3.00
C ARG A 41 0.55 7.28 -3.64
N LEU A 42 -0.38 6.35 -3.46
CA LEU A 42 -1.74 6.49 -3.97
C LEU A 42 -2.48 7.66 -3.31
N LEU A 43 -2.35 7.81 -2.00
CA LEU A 43 -2.89 8.96 -1.29
C LEU A 43 -2.32 10.28 -1.84
N ALA A 44 -0.99 10.35 -2.02
CA ALA A 44 -0.34 11.52 -2.61
C ALA A 44 -0.88 11.84 -4.02
N ILE A 45 -1.05 10.82 -4.88
CA ILE A 45 -1.64 11.00 -6.21
C ILE A 45 -3.06 11.57 -6.12
N MET A 46 -3.89 11.06 -5.20
CA MET A 46 -5.27 11.56 -5.02
C MET A 46 -5.28 13.02 -4.55
N ILE A 47 -4.40 13.39 -3.63
CA ILE A 47 -4.24 14.77 -3.14
C ILE A 47 -3.88 15.69 -4.31
N LEU A 48 -2.88 15.31 -5.11
CA LEU A 48 -2.43 16.09 -6.27
C LEU A 48 -3.54 16.23 -7.33
N GLN A 49 -4.23 15.14 -7.67
CA GLN A 49 -5.29 15.14 -8.69
C GLN A 49 -6.51 15.99 -8.30
N ARG A 50 -6.83 16.06 -7.01
CA ARG A 50 -7.98 16.82 -6.50
C ARG A 50 -7.59 18.20 -5.97
N ASN A 51 -6.32 18.58 -6.12
CA ASN A 51 -5.75 19.80 -5.58
C ASN A 51 -6.13 20.01 -4.09
N THR A 52 -6.15 18.91 -3.33
CA THR A 52 -6.64 18.90 -1.95
C THR A 52 -5.59 19.54 -1.03
N PRO A 53 -5.97 20.49 -0.16
CA PRO A 53 -5.06 21.03 0.84
C PRO A 53 -4.50 19.92 1.74
N ILE A 54 -3.20 19.99 2.06
CA ILE A 54 -2.53 19.05 2.95
C ILE A 54 -2.85 19.44 4.40
N ILE A 55 -4.11 19.26 4.78
CA ILE A 55 -4.68 19.53 6.10
C ILE A 55 -5.34 18.24 6.57
N GLU A 56 -5.10 17.86 7.83
CA GLU A 56 -5.52 16.58 8.41
C GLU A 56 -6.98 16.22 8.09
N ASP A 57 -7.93 17.13 8.37
CA ASP A 57 -9.36 16.90 8.13
C ASP A 57 -9.69 16.61 6.65
N HIS A 58 -8.99 17.29 5.73
CA HIS A 58 -9.19 17.12 4.29
C HIS A 58 -8.62 15.77 3.83
N ILE A 59 -7.47 15.38 4.37
CA ILE A 59 -6.84 14.07 4.09
C ILE A 59 -7.70 12.93 4.64
N ILE A 60 -8.21 13.04 5.87
CA ILE A 60 -9.12 12.05 6.47
C ILE A 60 -10.39 11.91 5.62
N THR A 61 -10.95 13.02 5.15
CA THR A 61 -12.13 12.98 4.28
C THR A 61 -11.82 12.28 2.95
N LEU A 62 -10.63 12.48 2.40
CA LEU A 62 -10.19 11.84 1.17
C LEU A 62 -9.98 10.33 1.34
N THR A 63 -9.49 9.86 2.50
CA THR A 63 -9.23 8.44 2.78
C THR A 63 -10.50 7.63 3.04
N LYS A 64 -11.60 8.24 3.47
CA LYS A 64 -12.89 7.54 3.69
C LYS A 64 -13.40 6.80 2.44
N ASN A 65 -13.10 7.32 1.26
CA ASN A 65 -13.52 6.74 -0.02
C ASN A 65 -12.37 6.00 -0.73
N PHE A 66 -11.31 5.64 0.01
CA PHE A 66 -10.13 5.01 -0.55
C PHE A 66 -10.41 3.56 -0.92
N ASN A 67 -10.61 3.29 -2.20
CA ASN A 67 -10.81 1.94 -2.71
C ASN A 67 -9.54 1.41 -3.38
N PHE A 68 -8.88 0.46 -2.73
CA PHE A 68 -7.68 -0.21 -3.24
C PHE A 68 -7.89 -0.96 -4.56
N SER A 69 -9.11 -1.45 -4.82
CA SER A 69 -9.40 -2.24 -6.04
C SER A 69 -9.32 -1.40 -7.33
N LEU A 70 -9.54 -0.09 -7.25
CA LEU A 70 -9.50 0.81 -8.42
C LEU A 70 -8.10 0.89 -9.06
N PHE A 71 -7.04 0.66 -8.28
CA PHE A 71 -5.66 0.87 -8.73
C PHE A 71 -4.99 -0.41 -9.26
N LYS A 72 -5.53 -1.59 -8.96
CA LYS A 72 -5.07 -2.87 -9.52
C LYS A 72 -5.14 -2.88 -11.06
N LYS A 73 -6.12 -2.16 -11.62
CA LYS A 73 -6.34 -2.05 -13.08
C LYS A 73 -5.36 -1.10 -13.80
N LYS A 74 -4.72 -0.17 -13.08
CA LYS A 74 -3.82 0.84 -13.68
C LYS A 74 -2.33 0.50 -13.55
N ILE A 75 -1.96 -0.37 -12.61
CA ILE A 75 -0.58 -0.86 -12.44
C ILE A 75 -0.25 -1.99 -13.43
N ASN A 76 -1.24 -2.76 -13.89
CA ASN A 76 -1.10 -3.72 -14.99
C ASN A 76 -0.93 -3.07 -16.39
N LEU A 77 -0.75 -1.74 -16.49
CA LEU A 77 -0.38 -1.04 -17.72
C LEU A 77 1.14 -0.86 -17.90
N LEU A 78 1.96 -1.53 -17.07
CA LEU A 78 3.43 -1.51 -17.17
C LEU A 78 4.02 -2.87 -17.56
N ASN A 79 3.27 -3.67 -18.32
CA ASN A 79 3.83 -4.76 -19.13
C ASN A 79 3.74 -4.39 -20.61
#